data_AF-A0A7V9ZHZ5-F1
#
_entry.id   AF-A0A7V9ZHZ5-F1
#
_cell.length_a   1.000
_cell.length_b   1.000
_cell.length_c   1.000
_cell.angle_alpha   90.00
_cell.angle_beta   90.00
_cell.angle_gamma   90.00
#
_symmetry.space_group_name_H-M   'P 1'
#
loop_
_entity.id
_entity.type
_entity.pdbx_description
1 polymer ?
#
loop_
_entity_poly.entity_id
_entity_poly.type
_entity_poly.pdbx_seq_one_letter_code
_entity_poly.pdbx_strand_id
1 'polypeptide(L)'
;MRANPQLGLLQPDVEALLVRSPERGRADFTCNIVPIDACYELVGQLRQLWRGFDGGKDAHQAMDEFFDKISKRSRPAPTVQGEAAP
;
A
#
# COMPACT_ATOMS: atom_id res chain seq x y z
N MET A 1 -7.15 15.40 -0.67
CA MET A 1 -7.58 15.09 -2.05
C MET A 1 -7.16 16.11 -3.10
N ARG A 2 -7.19 17.43 -2.85
CA ARG A 2 -6.86 18.43 -3.90
C ARG A 2 -5.54 18.19 -4.66
N ALA A 3 -4.48 17.77 -3.97
CA ALA A 3 -3.18 17.46 -4.60
C ALA A 3 -3.11 16.07 -5.27
N ASN A 4 -4.05 15.17 -4.98
CA ASN A 4 -4.12 13.81 -5.52
C ASN A 4 -5.60 13.45 -5.76
N PRO A 5 -6.22 14.02 -6.81
CA PRO A 5 -7.65 13.84 -7.06
C PRO A 5 -8.04 12.36 -7.29
N GLN A 6 -7.10 11.50 -7.67
CA GLN A 6 -7.29 10.05 -7.84
C GLN A 6 -7.75 9.39 -6.55
N LEU A 7 -7.34 9.93 -5.40
CA LEU A 7 -7.78 9.42 -4.09
C LEU A 7 -9.28 9.67 -3.86
N GLY A 8 -9.89 10.59 -4.61
CA GLY A 8 -11.34 10.81 -4.69
C GLY A 8 -12.15 9.57 -5.08
N LEU A 9 -11.51 8.59 -5.72
CA LEU A 9 -12.12 7.34 -6.14
C LEU A 9 -12.24 6.32 -5.00
N LEU A 10 -11.55 6.55 -3.88
CA LEU A 10 -11.48 5.62 -2.77
C LEU A 10 -12.83 5.55 -2.05
N GLN A 11 -13.39 4.35 -1.96
CA GLN A 11 -14.61 4.12 -1.20
C GLN A 11 -14.31 4.23 0.30
N PRO A 12 -15.02 5.11 1.04
CA PRO A 12 -14.80 5.25 2.48
C PRO A 12 -15.12 3.94 3.19
N ASP A 13 -14.44 3.70 4.32
CA ASP A 13 -14.62 2.58 5.25
C ASP A 13 -14.32 1.17 4.70
N VAL A 14 -14.18 0.98 3.38
CA VAL A 14 -13.96 -0.34 2.76
C VAL A 14 -12.68 -0.44 1.92
N GLU A 15 -12.17 0.69 1.43
CA GLU A 15 -10.89 0.74 0.71
C GLU A 15 -9.84 1.51 1.51
N ALA A 16 -8.58 1.19 1.25
CA ALA A 16 -7.43 1.79 1.90
C ALA A 16 -6.35 2.16 0.88
N LEU A 17 -5.68 3.29 1.13
CA LEU A 17 -4.46 3.65 0.42
C LEU A 17 -3.28 2.96 1.10
N LEU A 18 -2.69 2.00 0.41
CA LEU A 18 -1.48 1.31 0.84
C LEU A 18 -0.25 1.97 0.20
N VAL A 19 0.65 2.51 1.03
CA VAL A 19 1.87 3.17 0.60
C VAL A 19 3.09 2.35 1.04
N ARG A 20 3.95 1.98 0.09
CA ARG A 20 5.26 1.40 0.39
C ARG A 20 6.33 2.47 0.26
N SER A 21 7.06 2.71 1.34
CA SER A 21 8.25 3.53 1.28
C SER A 21 9.38 2.73 0.65
N PRO A 22 10.17 3.32 -0.26
CA PRO A 22 11.45 2.75 -0.65
C PRO A 22 12.39 2.69 0.57
N GLU A 23 13.29 1.70 0.60
CA GLU A 23 14.47 1.81 1.46
C GLU A 23 15.31 3.01 1.02
N ARG A 24 15.90 3.71 2.00
CA ARG A 24 16.51 5.05 1.82
C ARG A 24 17.26 5.19 0.49
N GLY A 25 16.69 6.02 -0.40
CA GLY A 25 17.41 6.65 -1.51
C GLY A 25 17.47 5.90 -2.84
N ARG A 26 16.68 4.85 -3.08
CA ARG A 26 16.80 4.07 -4.34
C ARG A 26 15.53 3.81 -5.16
N ALA A 27 14.34 4.13 -4.68
CA ALA A 27 13.12 3.89 -5.45
C ALA A 27 12.04 4.95 -5.17
N ASP A 28 11.06 5.03 -6.06
CA ASP A 28 9.87 5.84 -5.86
C ASP A 28 8.91 5.17 -4.87
N PHE A 29 8.08 5.98 -4.20
CA PHE A 29 6.96 5.45 -3.42
C PHE A 29 6.01 4.68 -4.34
N THR A 30 5.55 3.51 -3.88
CA THR A 30 4.47 2.80 -4.56
C THR A 30 3.18 2.95 -3.77
N CYS A 31 2.10 3.33 -4.48
CA CYS A 31 0.80 3.61 -3.91
C CYS A 31 -0.24 2.71 -4.58
N ASN A 32 -0.99 1.95 -3.79
CA ASN A 32 -2.04 1.05 -4.27
C ASN A 32 -3.34 1.30 -3.50
N ILE A 33 -4.48 1.23 -4.18
CA ILE A 33 -5.79 1.17 -3.52
C ILE A 33 -6.14 -0.31 -3.36
N VAL A 34 -6.39 -0.73 -2.12
CA VAL A 34 -6.70 -2.12 -1.76
C VAL A 34 -7.94 -2.17 -0.86
N PRO A 35 -8.66 -3.29 -0.78
CA PRO A 35 -9.66 -3.49 0.27
C PRO A 35 -9.02 -3.37 1.66
N ILE A 36 -9.71 -2.76 2.62
CA ILE A 36 -9.22 -2.59 3.99
C ILE A 36 -8.87 -3.93 4.66
N ASP A 37 -9.58 -5.00 4.29
CA ASP A 37 -9.32 -6.36 4.75
C ASP A 37 -7.90 -6.84 4.44
N ALA A 38 -7.32 -6.41 3.30
CA ALA A 38 -5.95 -6.75 2.94
C ALA A 38 -4.93 -6.15 3.94
N CYS A 39 -5.22 -4.96 4.47
CA CYS A 39 -4.39 -4.34 5.51
C CYS A 39 -4.48 -5.12 6.82
N TYR A 40 -5.68 -5.58 7.19
CA TYR A 40 -5.86 -6.41 8.39
C TYR A 40 -5.23 -7.80 8.23
N GLU A 41 -5.30 -8.41 7.05
CA GLU A 41 -4.60 -9.67 6.71
C GLU A 41 -3.09 -9.50 6.91
N LEU A 42 -2.49 -8.44 6.34
CA LEU A 42 -1.06 -8.15 6.49
C LEU A 42 -0.68 -7.98 7.97
N VAL A 43 -1.41 -7.15 8.72
CA VAL A 43 -1.12 -6.94 10.14
C VAL A 43 -1.25 -8.24 10.93
N GLY A 44 -2.28 -9.04 10.65
CA GLY A 44 -2.47 -10.35 11.28
C GLY A 44 -1.28 -11.28 11.04
N GLN A 45 -0.82 -11.37 9.79
CA GLN A 45 0.33 -12.18 9.39
C GLN A 45 1.62 -11.69 10.06
N LEU A 46 1.90 -10.39 10.01
CA LEU A 46 3.09 -9.81 10.63
C LEU A 46 3.08 -10.04 12.14
N ARG A 47 1.96 -9.89 12.84
CA ARG A 47 1.87 -10.15 14.29
C ARG A 47 2.21 -11.60 14.66
N GLN A 48 1.97 -12.56 13.79
CA GLN A 48 2.33 -13.96 14.02
C GLN A 48 3.82 -14.23 13.83
N LEU A 49 4.43 -13.53 12.85
CA LEU A 49 5.83 -13.72 12.48
C LEU A 49 6.80 -12.80 13.25
N TRP A 50 6.29 -11.72 13.85
CA TRP A 50 7.13 -10.67 14.42
C TRP A 50 8.00 -11.19 15.57
N ARG A 51 9.32 -11.08 15.42
CA ARG A 51 10.30 -11.41 16.46
C ARG A 51 11.31 -10.27 16.64
N GLY A 52 11.70 -10.01 17.88
CA GLY A 52 12.71 -8.99 18.18
C GLY A 52 12.23 -7.56 17.88
N PHE A 53 13.20 -6.68 17.60
CA PHE A 53 12.96 -5.24 17.43
C PHE A 53 12.55 -4.85 16.00
N ASP A 54 13.12 -5.51 14.98
CA ASP A 54 12.87 -5.22 13.57
C ASP A 54 11.85 -6.19 12.91
N GLY A 55 11.39 -7.19 13.65
CA GLY A 55 10.47 -8.22 13.16
C GLY A 55 11.16 -9.46 12.58
N GLY A 56 12.46 -9.40 12.31
CA GLY A 56 13.25 -10.50 11.77
C GLY A 56 12.95 -10.83 10.30
N LYS A 57 13.77 -11.72 9.72
CA LYS A 57 13.74 -12.05 8.28
C LYS A 57 12.37 -12.54 7.80
N ASP A 58 11.68 -13.34 8.60
CA ASP A 58 10.39 -13.92 8.22
C ASP A 58 9.30 -12.84 8.05
N ALA A 59 9.28 -11.83 8.93
CA ALA A 59 8.35 -10.71 8.81
C ALA A 59 8.67 -9.84 7.59
N HIS A 60 9.95 -9.59 7.32
CA HIS A 60 10.39 -8.87 6.12
C HIS A 60 10.02 -9.63 4.83
N GLN A 61 10.26 -10.95 4.79
CA GLN A 61 9.89 -11.77 3.64
C GLN A 61 8.37 -11.78 3.41
N ALA A 62 7.56 -11.93 4.48
CA ALA A 62 6.11 -11.87 4.36
C ALA A 62 5.62 -10.49 3.86
N MET A 63 6.27 -9.40 4.29
CA MET A 63 5.99 -8.06 3.79
C MET A 63 6.25 -7.97 2.28
N ASP A 64 7.41 -8.45 1.82
CA ASP A 64 7.79 -8.43 0.40
C ASP A 64 6.84 -9.28 -0.45
N GLU A 65 6.52 -10.49 -0.01
CA GLU A 65 5.55 -11.38 -0.68
C GLU A 65 4.16 -10.76 -0.78
N PHE A 66 3.72 -10.06 0.27
CA PHE A 66 2.46 -9.33 0.26
C PHE A 66 2.46 -8.23 -0.80
N PHE A 67 3.50 -7.39 -0.85
CA PHE A 67 3.59 -6.32 -1.85
C PHE A 67 3.74 -6.84 -3.28
N ASP A 68 4.40 -7.98 -3.47
CA ASP A 68 4.45 -8.66 -4.77
C ASP A 68 3.08 -9.17 -5.21
N LYS A 69 2.29 -9.74 -4.29
CA LYS A 69 0.90 -10.18 -4.53
C LYS A 69 0.02 -8.99 -4.91
N ILE A 70 0.13 -7.86 -4.21
CA ILE A 70 -0.60 -6.63 -4.54
C ILE A 70 -0.19 -6.15 -5.93
N SER A 71 1.11 -6.00 -6.19
CA SER A 71 1.61 -5.48 -7.48
C SER A 71 1.16 -6.31 -8.68
N LYS A 72 1.13 -7.65 -8.56
CA LYS A 72 0.64 -8.55 -9.62
C LYS A 72 -0.85 -8.44 -9.90
N ARG A 73 -1.65 -8.03 -8.91
CA ARG A 73 -3.12 -7.89 -9.01
C ARG A 73 -3.55 -6.45 -9.30
N SER A 74 -2.67 -5.49 -9.04
CA SER A 74 -2.90 -4.08 -9.29
C SER A 74 -3.01 -3.80 -10.78
N ARG A 75 -3.78 -2.77 -11.10
CA ARG A 75 -3.88 -2.16 -12.42
C ARG A 75 -3.68 -0.66 -12.28
N PRO A 76 -3.24 0.04 -13.34
CA PRO A 76 -3.15 1.49 -13.31
C PRO A 76 -4.48 2.12 -12.87
N ALA A 77 -4.40 3.10 -11.97
CA ALA A 77 -5.58 3.86 -11.57
C ALA A 77 -6.13 4.63 -12.78
N PRO A 78 -7.46 4.84 -12.85
CA PRO A 78 -8.04 5.68 -13.88
C PRO A 78 -7.42 7.09 -13.82
N THR A 79 -7.14 7.67 -14.99
CA THR A 79 -6.74 9.07 -15.05
C THR A 79 -7.94 9.94 -14.66
N VAL A 80 -7.87 10.57 -13.49
CA VAL A 80 -8.78 11.68 -13.18
C VAL A 80 -8.10 12.97 -13.62
N GLN A 81 -8.79 13.75 -14.45
CA GLN A 81 -8.34 15.09 -14.76
C GLN A 81 -8.53 15.93 -13.50
N GLY A 82 -7.42 16.23 -12.82
CA GLY A 82 -7.43 17.24 -11.78
C GLY A 82 -7.58 18.61 -12.44
N GLU A 83 -8.63 19.36 -12.11
CA GLU A 83 -8.63 20.80 -12.31
C GLU A 83 -7.35 21.33 -11.64
N ALA A 84 -6.41 21.82 -12.45
CA ALA A 84 -5.20 22.44 -11.97
C ALA A 84 -5.62 23.62 -11.08
N ALA A 85 -5.29 23.57 -9.79
CA ALA A 85 -5.50 24.71 -8.92
C ALA A 85 -4.65 25.89 -9.46
N PRO A 86 -5.21 27.12 -9.53
CA PRO A 86 -4.52 28.31 -10.04
C PRO A 86 -3.34 28.73 -9.15
#